data_AF-A0ABD0Y0R9-F1
#
_entry.id   AF-A0ABD0Y0R9-F1
#
_cell.length_a   1.000
_cell.length_b   1.000
_cell.length_c   1.000
_cell.angle_alpha   90.00
_cell.angle_beta   90.00
_cell.angle_gamma   90.00
#
_symmetry.space_group_name_H-M   'P 1'
#
loop_
_entity.id
_entity.type
_entity.pdbx_description
1 polymer ?
#
loop_
_entity_poly.entity_id
_entity_poly.type
_entity_poly.pdbx_seq_one_letter_code
_entity_poly.pdbx_strand_id
1 'polypeptide(L)'
;MQDEQGLEAKRSIKKRIKQLKVLDPKIAQNLSIFLGSFRMPYEEIRQAILEVDEEQLTEPMIQNLVKHLPEQEQLNALMKFKNDYNSLSEPEQFGVVMSSVKRLRPRLNSILFKLQFEELVTNLRPDIMAVNAACEEVR
;
A
#
# COMPACT_ATOMS: atom_id res chain seq x y z
N MET A 1 -23.73 -33.79 33.04
CA MET A 1 -24.13 -32.47 32.52
C MET A 1 -22.92 -31.52 32.45
N GLN A 2 -21.79 -31.94 31.88
CA GLN A 2 -20.56 -31.14 31.85
C GLN A 2 -19.85 -31.10 30.48
N ASP A 3 -20.43 -31.67 29.43
CA ASP A 3 -19.74 -31.82 28.13
C ASP A 3 -20.22 -30.87 27.03
N GLU A 4 -21.21 -29.99 27.27
CA GLU A 4 -21.74 -29.10 26.23
C GLU A 4 -21.13 -27.68 26.20
N GLN A 5 -20.48 -27.22 27.29
CA GLN A 5 -19.94 -25.84 27.34
C GLN A 5 -18.55 -25.69 26.70
N GLY A 6 -17.83 -26.79 26.44
CA GLY A 6 -16.49 -26.76 25.83
C GLY A 6 -16.48 -26.55 24.31
N LEU A 7 -17.62 -26.75 23.63
CA LEU A 7 -17.70 -26.66 22.17
C LEU A 7 -18.05 -25.25 21.67
N GLU A 8 -18.75 -24.44 22.47
CA GLU A 8 -19.13 -23.08 22.10
C GLU A 8 -17.94 -22.10 22.16
N ALA A 9 -17.04 -22.27 23.14
CA ALA A 9 -15.81 -21.46 23.24
C ALA A 9 -14.80 -21.74 22.11
N LYS A 10 -14.83 -22.94 21.51
CA LYS A 10 -13.99 -23.26 20.32
C LYS A 10 -14.60 -22.76 19.00
N ARG A 11 -15.90 -22.43 18.96
CA ARG A 11 -16.54 -21.83 17.77
C ARG A 11 -16.30 -20.32 17.67
N SER A 12 -16.15 -19.62 18.80
CA SER A 12 -15.96 -18.16 18.84
C SER A 12 -14.50 -17.71 18.62
N ILE A 13 -13.51 -18.58 18.87
CA ILE A 13 -12.08 -18.29 18.63
C ILE A 13 -11.61 -18.73 17.23
N LYS A 14 -12.49 -19.29 16.39
CA LYS A 14 -12.33 -19.11 14.95
C LYS A 14 -12.72 -17.67 14.62
N LYS A 15 -11.91 -16.68 15.05
CA LYS A 15 -11.88 -15.36 14.42
C LYS A 15 -11.93 -15.64 12.93
N ARG A 16 -13.04 -15.30 12.29
CA ARG A 16 -13.36 -15.62 10.90
C ARG A 16 -12.09 -15.44 10.07
N ILE A 17 -11.37 -16.52 9.77
CA ILE A 17 -10.28 -16.50 8.81
C ILE A 17 -11.02 -16.34 7.50
N LYS A 18 -11.28 -15.09 7.12
CA LYS A 18 -11.91 -14.77 5.86
C LYS A 18 -10.95 -15.32 4.80
N GLN A 19 -11.39 -16.35 4.09
CA GLN A 19 -10.58 -16.99 3.06
C GLN A 19 -10.30 -15.97 1.95
N LEU A 20 -9.07 -15.98 1.45
CA LEU A 20 -8.69 -15.19 0.28
C LEU A 20 -9.48 -15.69 -0.92
N LYS A 21 -10.18 -14.78 -1.60
CA LYS A 21 -10.96 -15.06 -2.81
C LYS A 21 -10.16 -14.78 -4.08
N VAL A 22 -9.29 -13.77 -4.06
CA VAL A 22 -8.56 -13.29 -5.26
C VAL A 22 -7.07 -13.17 -5.04
N LEU A 23 -6.65 -12.62 -3.89
CA LEU A 23 -5.24 -12.31 -3.67
C LEU A 23 -4.43 -13.57 -3.32
N ASP A 24 -3.21 -13.64 -3.83
CA ASP A 24 -2.25 -14.66 -3.41
C ASP A 24 -1.90 -14.53 -1.92
N PRO A 25 -1.68 -15.64 -1.19
CA PRO A 25 -1.36 -15.62 0.23
C PRO A 25 -0.19 -14.71 0.59
N LYS A 26 0.84 -14.66 -0.27
CA LYS A 26 2.03 -13.81 -0.06
C LYS A 26 1.71 -12.32 -0.19
N ILE A 27 0.91 -11.93 -1.19
CA ILE A 27 0.51 -10.53 -1.39
C ILE A 27 -0.42 -10.09 -0.26
N ALA A 28 -1.40 -10.93 0.07
CA ALA A 28 -2.33 -10.70 1.17
C ALA A 28 -1.60 -10.54 2.51
N GLN A 29 -0.60 -11.37 2.79
CA GLN A 29 0.20 -11.26 4.01
C GLN A 29 1.01 -9.95 4.06
N ASN A 30 1.70 -9.59 2.97
CA ASN A 30 2.47 -8.34 2.91
C ASN A 30 1.56 -7.11 3.13
N LEU A 31 0.39 -7.08 2.48
CA LEU A 31 -0.59 -6.02 2.69
C LEU A 31 -1.13 -6.03 4.11
N SER A 32 -1.41 -7.19 4.69
CA SER A 32 -1.89 -7.28 6.07
C SER A 32 -0.87 -6.74 7.08
N ILE A 33 0.42 -7.01 6.89
CA ILE A 33 1.51 -6.46 7.70
C ILE A 33 1.58 -4.93 7.53
N PHE A 34 1.51 -4.44 6.29
CA PHE A 34 1.54 -3.01 5.99
C PHE A 34 0.36 -2.27 6.64
N LEU A 35 -0.87 -2.76 6.45
CA LEU A 35 -2.09 -2.16 7.00
C LEU A 35 -2.09 -2.20 8.53
N GLY A 36 -1.62 -3.30 9.13
CA GLY A 36 -1.51 -3.43 10.58
C GLY A 36 -0.51 -2.44 11.21
N SER A 37 0.51 -2.04 10.45
CA SER A 37 1.51 -1.06 10.89
C SER A 37 1.02 0.38 10.74
N PHE A 38 0.29 0.67 9.66
CA PHE A 38 -0.15 2.03 9.32
C PHE A 38 -1.43 2.46 10.03
N ARG A 39 -2.31 1.51 10.42
CA ARG A 39 -3.56 1.74 11.19
C ARG A 39 -4.43 2.91 10.68
N MET A 40 -4.41 3.16 9.37
CA MET A 40 -5.21 4.20 8.74
C MET A 40 -6.43 3.57 8.03
N PRO A 41 -7.61 4.23 8.07
CA PRO A 41 -8.75 3.82 7.26
C PRO A 41 -8.40 3.76 5.76
N TYR A 42 -8.86 2.72 5.06
CA TYR A 42 -8.50 2.53 3.65
C TYR A 42 -9.00 3.66 2.73
N GLU A 43 -10.13 4.27 3.09
CA GLU A 43 -10.64 5.45 2.39
C GLU A 43 -9.78 6.69 2.60
N GLU A 44 -9.16 6.86 3.78
CA GLU A 44 -8.21 7.95 4.02
C GLU A 44 -6.94 7.75 3.20
N ILE A 45 -6.39 6.52 3.15
CA ILE A 45 -5.25 6.21 2.26
C ILE A 45 -5.59 6.54 0.81
N ARG A 46 -6.81 6.18 0.37
CA ARG A 46 -7.29 6.49 -0.98
C ARG A 46 -7.36 7.99 -1.21
N GLN A 47 -7.93 8.74 -0.26
CA GLN A 47 -8.09 10.18 -0.38
C GLN A 47 -6.73 10.88 -0.41
N ALA A 48 -5.82 10.51 0.49
CA ALA A 48 -4.46 11.01 0.53
C ALA A 48 -3.75 10.80 -0.82
N ILE A 49 -3.87 9.61 -1.44
CA ILE A 49 -3.32 9.32 -2.77
C ILE A 49 -3.96 10.19 -3.87
N LEU A 50 -5.26 10.49 -3.78
CA LEU A 50 -5.96 11.31 -4.77
C LEU A 50 -5.59 12.79 -4.66
N GLU A 51 -5.47 13.30 -3.44
CA GLU A 51 -5.11 14.68 -3.13
C GLU A 51 -3.61 14.93 -3.16
N VAL A 52 -2.80 13.87 -3.14
CA VAL A 52 -1.34 13.94 -2.99
C VAL A 52 -0.98 14.65 -1.70
N ASP A 53 -1.57 14.20 -0.59
CA ASP A 53 -1.34 14.74 0.74
C ASP A 53 0.07 14.39 1.23
N GLU A 54 0.98 15.37 1.17
CA GLU A 54 2.40 15.21 1.52
C GLU A 54 2.62 15.02 3.04
N GLU A 55 1.65 15.37 3.89
CA GLU A 55 1.75 15.18 5.34
C GLU A 55 1.45 13.73 5.74
N GLN A 56 0.51 13.08 5.04
CA GLN A 56 0.13 11.68 5.29
C GLN A 56 0.96 10.69 4.48
N LEU A 57 1.37 11.06 3.26
CA LEU A 57 2.08 10.19 2.33
C LEU A 57 3.60 10.30 2.50
N THR A 58 4.15 9.44 3.35
CA THR A 58 5.60 9.34 3.52
C THR A 58 6.25 8.51 2.41
N GLU A 59 7.51 8.78 2.07
CA GLU A 59 8.26 8.01 1.06
C GLU A 59 8.26 6.49 1.34
N PRO A 60 8.57 6.01 2.57
CA PRO A 60 8.56 4.57 2.84
C PRO A 60 7.17 3.94 2.67
N MET A 61 6.11 4.70 2.97
CA MET A 61 4.74 4.24 2.76
C MET A 61 4.44 4.05 1.27
N ILE A 62 4.76 5.05 0.44
CA ILE A 62 4.53 4.97 -1.00
C ILE A 62 5.39 3.88 -1.64
N GLN A 63 6.66 3.74 -1.25
CA GLN A 63 7.52 2.65 -1.72
C GLN A 63 6.94 1.28 -1.39
N ASN A 64 6.49 1.08 -0.16
CA ASN A 64 5.86 -0.19 0.25
C ASN A 64 4.56 -0.44 -0.51
N LEU A 65 3.74 0.60 -0.72
CA LEU A 65 2.54 0.50 -1.55
C LEU A 65 2.88 0.07 -2.96
N VAL A 66 3.82 0.72 -3.64
CA VAL A 66 4.24 0.36 -5.00
C VAL A 66 4.77 -1.08 -5.06
N LYS A 67 5.57 -1.49 -4.07
CA LYS A 67 6.22 -2.80 -4.02
C LYS A 67 5.25 -3.96 -3.72
N HIS A 68 4.29 -3.73 -2.85
CA HIS A 68 3.38 -4.77 -2.34
C HIS A 68 1.98 -4.70 -2.96
N LEU A 69 1.76 -3.77 -3.89
CA LEU A 69 0.47 -3.66 -4.56
C LEU A 69 0.15 -4.91 -5.38
N PRO A 70 -1.10 -5.39 -5.35
CA PRO A 70 -1.56 -6.42 -6.27
C PRO A 70 -1.38 -6.00 -7.73
N GLU A 71 -1.46 -6.98 -8.63
CA GLU A 71 -1.49 -6.68 -10.06
C GLU A 71 -2.81 -6.03 -10.47
N GLN A 72 -2.80 -5.29 -11.58
CA GLN A 72 -4.00 -4.61 -12.08
C GLN A 72 -5.13 -5.61 -12.34
N GLU A 73 -4.81 -6.82 -12.82
CA GLU A 73 -5.78 -7.89 -13.03
C GLU A 73 -6.44 -8.34 -11.72
N GLN A 74 -5.65 -8.47 -10.64
CA GLN A 74 -6.14 -8.83 -9.31
C GLN A 74 -7.02 -7.72 -8.73
N LEU A 75 -6.64 -6.45 -8.89
CA LEU A 75 -7.46 -5.31 -8.48
C LEU A 75 -8.80 -5.28 -9.25
N ASN A 76 -8.77 -5.56 -10.55
CA ASN A 76 -9.98 -5.62 -11.37
C ASN A 76 -10.87 -6.79 -10.97
N ALA A 77 -10.29 -7.94 -10.61
CA ALA A 77 -11.02 -9.08 -10.08
C ALA A 77 -11.64 -8.76 -8.71
N LEU A 78 -10.91 -8.10 -7.81
CA LEU A 78 -11.41 -7.64 -6.51
C LEU A 78 -12.59 -6.68 -6.64
N MET A 79 -12.58 -5.79 -7.64
CA MET A 79 -13.68 -4.86 -7.89
C MET A 79 -15.03 -5.57 -8.09
N LYS A 80 -15.04 -6.80 -8.63
CA LYS A 80 -16.27 -7.61 -8.79
C LYS A 80 -16.88 -8.04 -7.45
N PHE A 81 -16.07 -8.10 -6.39
CA PHE A 81 -16.49 -8.45 -5.04
C PHE A 81 -16.88 -7.22 -4.19
N LYS A 82 -17.06 -6.05 -4.79
CA LYS A 82 -17.47 -4.82 -4.07
C LYS A 82 -18.78 -5.01 -3.28
N ASN A 83 -19.72 -5.78 -3.80
CA ASN A 83 -20.99 -6.09 -3.11
C ASN A 83 -20.78 -7.01 -1.88
N ASP A 84 -19.70 -7.79 -1.89
CA ASP A 84 -19.32 -8.76 -0.87
C ASP A 84 -18.27 -8.21 0.12
N TYR A 85 -18.05 -6.89 0.14
CA TYR A 85 -16.95 -6.24 0.85
C TYR A 85 -16.78 -6.70 2.31
N ASN A 86 -17.88 -6.81 3.07
CA ASN A 86 -17.85 -7.22 4.48
C ASN A 86 -17.40 -8.68 4.68
N SER A 87 -17.54 -9.51 3.64
CA SER A 87 -17.09 -10.92 3.64
C SER A 87 -15.62 -11.08 3.25
N LEU A 88 -14.99 -10.06 2.65
CA LEU A 88 -13.60 -10.09 2.19
C LEU A 88 -12.59 -9.91 3.32
N SER A 89 -11.43 -10.52 3.17
CA SER A 89 -10.30 -10.34 4.09
C SER A 89 -9.79 -8.88 4.07
N GLU A 90 -9.12 -8.46 5.15
CA GLU A 90 -8.56 -7.11 5.29
C GLU A 90 -7.74 -6.62 4.08
N PRO A 91 -6.76 -7.39 3.55
CA PRO A 91 -5.99 -6.96 2.38
C PRO A 91 -6.83 -6.89 1.10
N GLU A 92 -7.88 -7.70 0.98
CA GLU A 92 -8.81 -7.66 -0.16
C GLU A 92 -9.76 -6.47 -0.07
N GLN A 93 -10.22 -6.13 1.13
CA GLN A 93 -10.98 -4.90 1.37
C GLN A 93 -10.18 -3.68 0.95
N PHE A 94 -8.91 -3.60 1.36
CA PHE A 94 -7.99 -2.57 0.89
C PHE A 94 -7.87 -2.57 -0.64
N GLY A 95 -7.66 -3.74 -1.25
CA GLY A 95 -7.57 -3.87 -2.71
C GLY A 95 -8.84 -3.42 -3.45
N VAL A 96 -10.04 -3.64 -2.89
CA VAL A 96 -11.30 -3.11 -3.43
C VAL A 96 -11.32 -1.59 -3.40
N VAL A 97 -10.95 -0.97 -2.28
CA VAL A 97 -10.90 0.50 -2.17
C VAL A 97 -9.90 1.08 -3.18
N MET A 98 -8.70 0.49 -3.23
CA MET A 98 -7.64 0.88 -4.16
C MET A 98 -8.00 0.67 -5.63
N SER A 99 -8.83 -0.34 -5.95
CA SER A 99 -9.28 -0.60 -7.33
C SER A 99 -10.08 0.57 -7.92
N SER A 100 -10.68 1.43 -7.08
CA SER A 100 -11.39 2.63 -7.52
C SER A 100 -10.46 3.75 -8.01
N VAL A 101 -9.17 3.69 -7.66
CA VAL A 101 -8.17 4.69 -8.04
C VAL A 101 -7.68 4.42 -9.47
N LYS A 102 -8.00 5.33 -10.38
CA LYS A 102 -7.54 5.25 -11.77
C LYS A 102 -6.02 5.43 -11.85
N ARG A 103 -5.37 4.56 -12.62
CA ARG A 103 -3.91 4.59 -12.86
C ARG A 103 -3.11 4.63 -11.54
N LEU A 104 -3.50 3.79 -10.58
CA LEU A 104 -2.91 3.75 -9.24
C LEU A 104 -1.38 3.63 -9.26
N ARG A 105 -0.82 2.67 -10.01
CA ARG A 105 0.65 2.48 -10.09
C ARG A 105 1.39 3.71 -10.64
N PRO A 106 1.04 4.26 -11.82
CA PRO A 106 1.65 5.50 -12.31
C PRO A 106 1.53 6.68 -11.33
N ARG A 107 0.38 6.81 -10.67
CA ARG A 107 0.15 7.86 -9.67
C ARG A 107 1.09 7.72 -8.48
N LEU A 108 1.17 6.53 -7.89
CA LEU A 108 2.08 6.25 -6.78
C LEU A 108 3.54 6.49 -7.16
N ASN A 109 3.97 6.06 -8.34
CA ASN A 109 5.33 6.33 -8.83
C ASN A 109 5.60 7.83 -9.00
N SER A 110 4.61 8.60 -9.46
CA SER A 110 4.73 10.05 -9.61
C SER A 110 4.84 10.75 -8.25
N ILE A 111 4.05 10.31 -7.27
CA ILE A 111 4.12 10.80 -5.89
C ILE A 111 5.48 10.46 -5.27
N LEU A 112 5.93 9.21 -5.42
CA LEU A 112 7.23 8.77 -4.95
C LEU A 112 8.36 9.63 -5.51
N PHE A 113 8.35 9.86 -6.82
CA PHE A 113 9.34 10.70 -7.48
C PHE A 113 9.32 12.13 -6.91
N LYS A 114 8.13 12.72 -6.72
CA LYS A 114 7.99 14.07 -6.14
C LYS A 114 8.59 14.14 -4.73
N LEU A 115 8.33 13.14 -3.88
CA LEU A 115 8.87 13.08 -2.51
C LEU A 115 10.41 12.94 -2.51
N GLN A 116 10.97 12.18 -3.44
CA GLN A 116 12.41 11.95 -3.55
C GLN A 116 13.16 13.04 -4.32
N PHE A 117 12.45 13.91 -5.03
CA PHE A 117 13.05 14.83 -6.00
C PHE A 117 13.99 15.83 -5.34
N GLU A 118 13.57 16.43 -4.23
CA GLU A 118 14.36 17.44 -3.53
C GLU A 118 15.67 16.87 -2.99
N GLU A 119 15.62 15.70 -2.37
CA GLU A 119 16.81 14.99 -1.89
C GLU A 119 17.73 14.60 -3.06
N LEU A 120 17.18 14.06 -4.14
CA LEU A 120 17.96 13.67 -5.32
C LEU A 120 18.70 14.87 -5.93
N VAL A 121 18.03 16.02 -6.07
CA VAL A 121 18.66 17.25 -6.57
C VAL A 121 19.72 17.75 -5.60
N THR A 122 19.43 17.76 -4.30
CA THR A 122 20.36 18.24 -3.26
C THR A 122 21.63 17.39 -3.22
N ASN A 123 21.51 16.07 -3.41
CA ASN A 123 22.64 15.15 -3.42
C ASN A 123 23.46 15.22 -4.72
N LEU A 124 22.81 15.41 -5.88
CA LEU A 124 23.50 15.46 -7.19
C LEU A 124 24.16 16.81 -7.50
N ARG A 125 23.61 17.90 -6.99
CA ARG A 125 24.11 19.26 -7.25
C ARG A 125 25.59 19.48 -6.86
N PRO A 126 26.07 19.07 -5.67
CA PRO A 126 27.47 19.29 -5.29
C PRO A 126 28.44 18.54 -6.22
N ASP A 127 28.10 17.32 -6.65
CA ASP A 127 28.96 16.54 -7.56
C ASP A 127 29.13 17.24 -8.92
N ILE A 128 28.04 17.77 -9.47
CA ILE A 128 28.08 18.54 -10.73
C ILE A 128 28.91 19.82 -10.54
N MET A 129 28.72 20.51 -9.42
CA MET A 129 29.48 21.74 -9.11
C MET A 129 30.97 21.45 -8.93
N ALA A 130 31.34 20.35 -8.27
CA ALA A 130 32.73 19.95 -8.07
C ALA A 130 33.43 19.67 -9.40
N VAL A 131 32.78 18.94 -10.32
CA VAL A 131 33.31 18.67 -11.65
C VAL A 131 33.48 19.97 -12.46
N ASN A 132 32.46 20.85 -12.45
CA ASN A 132 32.54 22.13 -13.15
C ASN A 132 33.68 23.02 -12.62
N ALA A 133 33.80 23.12 -11.29
CA ALA A 133 34.88 23.90 -10.66
C ALA A 133 36.26 23.33 -11.02
N ALA A 134 36.43 22.00 -10.99
CA ALA A 134 37.69 21.37 -11.39
C ALA A 134 38.04 21.63 -12.86
N CYS A 135 37.05 21.63 -13.76
CA CYS A 135 37.27 21.97 -15.17
C CYS A 135 37.64 23.45 -15.37
N GLU A 136 37.14 24.35 -14.52
CA GLU A 136 37.42 25.79 -14.59
C GLU A 136 38.79 26.14 -13.99
N GLU A 137 39.21 25.46 -12.92
CA GLU A 137 40.54 25.65 -12.29
C GLU A 137 41.70 25.15 -13.15
N VAL A 138 41.46 24.15 -14.01
CA VAL A 138 42.49 23.56 -14.89
C VAL A 138 42.63 24.33 -16.21
N ARG A 139 41.71 25.25 -16.52
CA ARG A 139 41.69 26.04 -17.76
C ARG A 139 42.54 27.31 -17.65
#